data_AF-A0A383ALA5-F1
#
_entry.id   AF-A0A383ALA5-F1
#
_cell.length_a   1.000
_cell.length_b   1.000
_cell.length_c   1.000
_cell.angle_alpha   90.00
_cell.angle_beta   90.00
_cell.angle_gamma   90.00
#
_symmetry.space_group_name_H-M   'P 1'
#
loop_
_entity.id
_entity.type
_entity.pdbx_description
1 polymer ?
#
loop_
_entity_poly.entity_id
_entity_poly.type
_entity_poly.pdbx_seq_one_letter_code
_entity_poly.pdbx_strand_id
1 'polypeptide(L)'
;MSDIQNGNVNTFTPVEANSPEVDPVIAAFQAGSLLVYPTEAVMGIGCDPDNEAAVNALLEIKQRPVEKGVILIAANYSQLLPYV
;
A
#
# COMPACT_ATOMS: atom_id res chain seq x y z
N MET A 1 -1.76 -28.46 -3.99
CA MET A 1 -2.61 -27.60 -3.14
C MET A 1 -2.30 -26.18 -3.54
N SER A 2 -3.09 -25.66 -4.47
CA SER A 2 -2.96 -24.35 -5.09
C SER A 2 -4.16 -23.52 -4.67
N ASP A 3 -4.12 -23.01 -3.45
CA ASP A 3 -5.17 -22.15 -2.92
C ASP A 3 -4.80 -20.69 -3.19
N ILE A 4 -4.88 -20.26 -4.46
CA ILE A 4 -4.91 -18.82 -4.81
C ILE A 4 -5.89 -18.61 -5.94
N GLN A 5 -7.18 -18.52 -5.61
CA GLN A 5 -8.16 -17.75 -6.39
C GLN A 5 -9.29 -17.32 -5.44
N ASN A 6 -9.06 -16.28 -4.63
CA ASN A 6 -10.19 -15.58 -3.97
C ASN A 6 -9.91 -14.10 -3.67
N GLY A 7 -8.89 -13.50 -4.30
CA GLY A 7 -8.63 -12.07 -4.24
C GLY A 7 -8.11 -11.60 -5.59
N ASN A 8 -8.70 -10.53 -6.12
CA ASN A 8 -8.25 -9.91 -7.36
C ASN A 8 -6.94 -9.14 -7.05
N VAL A 9 -5.82 -9.86 -6.95
CA VAL A 9 -4.50 -9.29 -6.66
C VAL A 9 -3.81 -9.04 -8.00
N ASN A 10 -3.61 -7.77 -8.34
CA ASN A 10 -2.79 -7.39 -9.48
C ASN A 10 -1.32 -7.45 -9.06
N THR A 11 -0.51 -8.24 -9.77
CA THR A 11 0.94 -8.31 -9.55
C THR A 11 1.64 -7.35 -10.50
N PHE A 12 2.44 -6.44 -9.94
CA PHE A 12 3.23 -5.48 -10.71
C PHE A 12 4.71 -5.80 -10.51
N THR A 13 5.44 -5.91 -11.63
CA THR A 13 6.89 -5.93 -11.61
C THR A 13 7.36 -4.49 -11.77
N PRO A 14 8.31 -3.98 -10.96
CA PRO A 14 8.85 -2.65 -11.16
C PRO A 14 9.36 -2.51 -12.59
N VAL A 15 8.74 -1.63 -13.37
CA VAL A 15 9.17 -1.35 -14.73
C VAL A 15 10.43 -0.50 -14.62
N GLU A 16 11.51 -0.87 -15.32
CA GLU A 16 12.67 0.01 -15.41
C GLU A 16 12.21 1.34 -16.02
N ALA A 17 12.51 2.44 -15.32
CA ALA A 17 12.00 3.76 -15.62
C ALA A 17 12.39 4.19 -17.04
N ASN A 18 11.49 4.02 -18.03
CA ASN A 18 11.54 4.64 -19.36
C ASN A 18 10.31 4.40 -20.29
N SER A 19 9.13 4.01 -19.77
CA SER A 19 7.91 3.90 -20.60
C SER A 19 7.02 5.14 -20.46
N PRO A 20 6.45 5.71 -21.54
CA PRO A 20 5.57 6.89 -21.51
C PRO A 20 4.16 6.62 -20.94
N GLU A 21 3.96 5.45 -20.33
CA GLU A 21 2.69 4.97 -19.80
C GLU A 21 2.63 5.23 -18.29
N VAL A 22 1.46 5.61 -17.77
CA VAL A 22 1.26 5.86 -16.35
C VAL A 22 1.58 4.58 -15.58
N ASP A 23 2.50 4.66 -14.61
CA ASP A 23 2.85 3.53 -13.77
C ASP A 23 1.57 2.97 -13.11
N PRO A 24 1.20 1.71 -13.36
CA PRO A 24 -0.03 1.15 -12.84
C PRO A 24 -0.06 1.08 -11.31
N VAL A 25 1.10 1.07 -10.64
CA VAL A 25 1.20 1.17 -9.18
C VAL A 25 0.80 2.57 -8.71
N ILE A 26 1.24 3.62 -9.42
CA ILE A 26 0.83 5.00 -9.13
C ILE A 26 -0.68 5.15 -9.33
N ALA A 27 -1.22 4.63 -10.43
CA ALA A 27 -2.65 4.68 -10.70
C ALA A 27 -3.46 3.95 -9.62
N ALA A 28 -3.01 2.76 -9.19
CA ALA A 28 -3.63 1.99 -8.12
C ALA A 28 -3.60 2.74 -6.78
N PHE A 29 -2.45 3.34 -6.43
CA PHE A 29 -2.29 4.13 -5.21
C PHE A 29 -3.25 5.33 -5.18
N GLN A 30 -3.30 6.09 -6.27
CA GLN A 30 -4.21 7.24 -6.42
C GLN A 30 -5.69 6.84 -6.40
N ALA A 31 -6.02 5.64 -6.88
CA ALA A 31 -7.37 5.09 -6.80
C ALA A 31 -7.76 4.58 -5.40
N GLY A 32 -6.86 4.68 -4.40
CA GLY A 32 -7.11 4.20 -3.04
C GLY A 32 -6.96 2.68 -2.87
N SER A 33 -6.26 2.02 -3.79
CA SER A 33 -6.00 0.58 -3.67
C SER A 33 -4.98 0.28 -2.58
N LEU A 34 -5.14 -0.86 -1.92
CA LEU A 34 -4.12 -1.39 -1.00
C LEU A 34 -2.97 -2.02 -1.79
N LEU A 35 -1.74 -1.71 -1.40
CA LEU A 35 -0.53 -2.23 -2.02
C LEU A 35 0.13 -3.23 -1.08
N VAL A 36 0.55 -4.37 -1.64
CA VAL A 36 1.35 -5.38 -0.93
C VAL A 36 2.79 -5.28 -1.43
N TYR A 37 3.74 -5.06 -0.53
CA TYR A 37 5.14 -4.82 -0.90
C TYR A 37 6.09 -5.65 -0.03
N PRO A 38 7.22 -6.14 -0.59
CA PRO A 38 8.17 -6.94 0.16
C PRO A 38 8.93 -6.09 1.21
N THR A 39 9.24 -6.70 2.34
CA THR A 39 10.23 -6.21 3.32
C THR A 39 11.26 -7.30 3.60
N GLU A 40 12.22 -7.06 4.51
CA GLU A 40 13.27 -8.03 4.86
C GLU A 40 12.71 -9.41 5.22
N ALA A 41 11.65 -9.46 6.04
CA ALA A 41 11.17 -10.70 6.63
C ALA A 41 9.74 -11.08 6.22
N VAL A 42 8.91 -10.11 5.82
CA VAL A 42 7.47 -10.31 5.58
C VAL A 42 6.93 -9.39 4.49
N MET A 43 5.75 -9.69 3.94
CA MET A 43 5.03 -8.75 3.08
C MET A 43 4.33 -7.68 3.92
N GLY A 44 4.62 -6.41 3.62
CA GLY A 44 3.87 -5.26 4.11
C GLY A 44 2.58 -5.07 3.30
N ILE A 45 1.57 -4.46 3.92
CA ILE A 45 0.38 -3.97 3.21
C ILE A 45 0.22 -2.50 3.62
N GLY A 46 0.06 -1.62 2.64
CA GLY A 46 -0.04 -0.17 2.86
C GLY A 46 -0.98 0.51 1.87
N CYS A 47 -1.23 1.79 2.10
CA CYS A 47 -2.10 2.64 1.31
C CYS A 47 -1.69 4.10 1.44
N ASP A 48 -2.41 4.99 0.76
CA ASP A 48 -2.31 6.43 0.98
C ASP A 48 -2.81 6.79 2.39
N PRO A 49 -1.98 7.41 3.26
CA PRO A 49 -2.38 7.80 4.61
C PRO A 49 -3.45 8.90 4.65
N ASP A 50 -3.60 9.70 3.59
CA ASP A 50 -4.61 10.76 3.50
C ASP A 50 -5.95 10.26 2.94
N ASN A 51 -6.00 9.00 2.47
CA ASN A 51 -7.22 8.37 2.01
C ASN A 51 -7.87 7.55 3.14
N GLU A 52 -8.80 8.18 3.86
CA GLU A 52 -9.50 7.56 4.99
C GLU A 52 -10.16 6.22 4.65
N ALA A 53 -10.74 6.08 3.45
CA ALA A 53 -11.35 4.83 3.02
C ALA A 53 -10.32 3.69 2.87
N ALA A 54 -9.14 4.01 2.33
CA ALA A 54 -8.06 3.04 2.19
C ALA A 54 -7.45 2.68 3.56
N VAL A 55 -7.30 3.64 4.47
CA VAL A 55 -6.85 3.39 5.84
C VAL A 55 -7.83 2.46 6.58
N ASN A 56 -9.13 2.70 6.46
CA ASN A 56 -10.15 1.84 7.06
C ASN A 56 -10.13 0.43 6.47
N ALA A 57 -9.99 0.28 5.15
CA ALA A 57 -9.83 -1.02 4.50
C ALA A 57 -8.56 -1.76 4.98
N LEU A 58 -7.46 -1.03 5.18
CA LEU A 58 -6.22 -1.59 5.74
C LEU A 58 -6.44 -2.12 7.16
N LEU A 59 -7.10 -1.35 8.03
CA LEU A 59 -7.39 -1.76 9.41
C LEU A 59 -8.30 -2.99 9.46
N GLU A 60 -9.33 -3.04 8.60
CA GLU A 60 -10.24 -4.18 8.48
C GLU A 60 -9.51 -5.46 8.09
N ILE A 61 -8.69 -5.41 7.02
CA ILE A 61 -7.91 -6.56 6.56
C ILE A 61 -6.89 -7.03 7.60
N LYS A 62 -6.27 -6.08 8.30
CA LYS A 62 -5.31 -6.41 9.37
C LYS A 62 -6.01 -6.85 10.67
N GLN A 63 -7.34 -6.77 10.73
CA GLN A 63 -8.13 -7.00 11.95
C GLN A 63 -7.56 -6.21 13.14
N ARG A 64 -7.16 -4.96 12.87
CA ARG A 64 -6.39 -4.14 13.80
C ARG A 64 -7.25 -3.00 14.36
N PRO A 65 -7.30 -2.81 15.70
CA PRO A 65 -7.96 -1.66 16.29
C PRO A 65 -7.27 -0.34 15.93
N VAL A 66 -8.05 0.71 15.66
CA VAL A 66 -7.57 2.03 15.22
C VAL A 66 -6.65 2.70 16.26
N GLU A 67 -6.93 2.49 17.55
CA GLU A 67 -6.19 3.05 18.67
C GLU A 67 -4.74 2.54 18.78
N LYS A 68 -4.40 1.48 18.04
CA LYS A 68 -3.02 0.95 17.97
C LYS A 68 -2.16 1.67 16.93
N GLY A 69 -2.73 2.62 16.19
CA GLY A 69 -2.07 3.35 15.12
C GLY A 69 -1.55 2.45 13.99
N VAL A 70 -0.92 3.11 13.01
CA VAL A 70 -0.27 2.50 11.85
C VAL A 70 1.13 3.10 11.67
N ILE A 71 1.95 2.47 10.84
CA ILE A 71 3.30 2.94 10.51
C ILE A 71 3.19 3.84 9.27
N LEU A 72 3.81 5.01 9.31
CA LEU A 72 4.02 5.85 8.13
C LEU A 72 5.39 5.54 7.51
N ILE A 73 5.40 5.37 6.19
CA ILE A 73 6.62 5.12 5.40
C ILE A 73 6.78 6.28 4.42
N ALA A 74 7.97 6.88 4.43
CA ALA A 74 8.30 8.01 3.59
C ALA A 74 9.72 7.87 3.06
N ALA A 75 9.99 8.47 1.89
CA ALA A 75 11.33 8.49 1.30
C ALA A 75 12.29 9.41 2.07
N ASN A 76 11.76 10.41 2.76
CA ASN A 76 12.52 11.31 3.62
C ASN A 76 11.66 11.87 4.76
N TYR A 77 12.32 12.36 5.80
CA TYR A 77 11.65 12.82 7.03
C TYR A 77 10.70 14.02 6.80
N SER A 78 11.00 14.91 5.86
CA SER A 78 10.18 16.11 5.61
C SER A 78 8.74 15.77 5.19
N GLN A 79 8.52 14.61 4.56
CA GLN A 79 7.18 14.13 4.19
C GLN A 79 6.32 13.75 5.41
N LEU A 80 6.95 13.46 6.56
CA LEU A 80 6.25 13.05 7.78
C LEU A 80 5.84 14.22 8.67
N LEU A 81 6.39 15.42 8.44
CA LEU A 81 6.12 16.60 9.25
C LEU A 81 4.63 16.93 9.44
N PRO A 82 3.72 16.71 8.46
CA PRO A 82 2.30 16.94 8.67
C PRO A 82 1.62 16.01 9.69
N TYR A 83 2.28 14.92 10.10
CA TYR A 83 1.70 13.86 10.92
C TYR A 83 2.30 13.74 12.33
N VAL A 84 3.29 14.59 12.69
CA VAL A 84 4.04 14.52 13.96
C VAL A 84 3.91 15.79 14.80
#